data_AF-A0A850M073-F1
#
_entry.id   AF-A0A850M073-F1
#
_cell.length_a   1.000
_cell.length_b   1.000
_cell.length_c   1.000
_cell.angle_alpha   90.00
_cell.angle_beta   90.00
_cell.angle_gamma   90.00
#
_symmetry.space_group_name_H-M   'P 1'
#
loop_
_entity.id
_entity.type
_entity.pdbx_description
1 polymer ?
#
loop_
_entity_poly.entity_id
_entity_poly.type
_entity_poly.pdbx_seq_one_letter_code
_entity_poly.pdbx_strand_id
1 'polypeptide(L)'
;MKSGLLSLLACPICKYYPLQLKIFKWETDSDKFNQLESIIAEKNTEQLNKDIQIKVSKIENEIRVKDNISRSEKPISDYLKGLNNIYDDILAIEDNSNTKSNEILDLIKKELFNKIIEYKNEKNIKDLTKIFEQIKFNIHLLNWYLFYAEIEEGIMICEKCNRWFPIIETIPQMLPDEIRKEKPEKEFLKKWKDNIKEEVLLEAIPFNLENYVICPQCGHSFETVEGGEIICPNCNYIFNR
;
A
#
# COMPACT_ATOMS: atom_id res chain seq x y z
N MET A 1 10.19 -5.38 -1.36
CA MET A 1 9.33 -5.55 -0.18
C MET A 1 8.00 -6.09 -0.63
N LYS A 2 7.54 -7.22 -0.08
CA LYS A 2 6.17 -7.68 -0.33
C LYS A 2 5.18 -6.76 0.38
N SER A 3 4.08 -6.38 -0.28
CA SER A 3 3.09 -5.46 0.27
C SER A 3 2.45 -5.98 1.57
N GLY A 4 2.26 -7.30 1.67
CA GLY A 4 1.76 -7.96 2.87
C GLY A 4 2.65 -7.82 4.11
N LEU A 5 3.92 -7.44 3.95
CA LEU A 5 4.80 -7.14 5.09
C LEU A 5 4.29 -5.96 5.91
N LEU A 6 3.56 -5.01 5.31
CA LEU A 6 2.99 -3.85 6.00
C LEU A 6 2.16 -4.25 7.22
N SER A 7 1.42 -5.36 7.14
CA SER A 7 0.61 -5.89 8.24
C SER A 7 1.41 -6.34 9.47
N LEU A 8 2.74 -6.37 9.37
CA LEU A 8 3.67 -6.76 10.42
C LEU A 8 4.58 -5.61 10.88
N LEU A 9 4.46 -4.44 10.25
CA LEU A 9 5.32 -3.29 10.50
C LEU A 9 4.54 -2.20 11.24
N ALA A 10 4.94 -1.95 12.48
CA ALA A 10 4.54 -0.77 13.22
C ALA A 10 5.67 0.26 13.23
N CYS A 11 5.36 1.52 13.51
CA CYS A 11 6.38 2.54 13.72
C CYS A 11 7.36 2.06 14.80
N PRO A 12 8.68 1.96 14.53
CA PRO A 12 9.65 1.48 15.49
C PRO A 12 9.77 2.43 16.70
N ILE A 13 9.37 3.69 16.54
CA ILE A 13 9.48 4.74 17.55
C ILE A 13 8.26 4.80 18.45
N CYS A 14 7.07 5.07 17.90
CA CYS A 14 5.85 5.29 18.69
C CYS A 14 4.87 4.10 18.72
N LYS A 15 5.24 2.99 18.07
CA LYS A 15 4.45 1.74 17.96
C LYS A 15 3.08 1.90 17.30
N TYR A 16 2.84 3.01 16.61
CA TYR A 16 1.62 3.22 15.84
C TYR A 16 1.53 2.27 14.66
N TYR A 17 0.30 1.87 14.36
CA TYR A 17 -0.07 0.93 13.31
C TYR A 17 -1.53 1.21 12.89
N PRO A 18 -1.89 1.09 11.60
CA PRO A 18 -1.01 0.81 10.47
C PRO A 18 -0.14 2.02 10.08
N LEU A 19 0.93 1.78 9.32
CA LEU A 19 1.68 2.83 8.63
C LEU A 19 1.02 3.10 7.27
N GLN A 20 0.98 4.36 6.84
CA GLN A 20 0.65 4.66 5.45
C GLN A 20 1.80 4.24 4.55
N LEU A 21 1.52 3.53 3.46
CA LEU A 21 2.51 3.10 2.48
C LEU A 21 2.21 3.79 1.16
N LYS A 22 3.17 4.52 0.60
CA LYS A 22 3.12 4.99 -0.79
C LYS A 22 4.14 4.22 -1.61
N ILE A 23 3.69 3.62 -2.70
CA ILE A 23 4.52 2.83 -3.61
C ILE A 23 4.94 3.71 -4.77
N PHE A 24 6.24 3.70 -5.09
CA PHE A 24 6.80 4.52 -6.17
C PHE A 24 7.30 3.70 -7.33
N LYS A 25 7.80 2.50 -7.05
CA LYS A 25 8.35 1.61 -8.06
C LYS A 25 8.18 0.16 -7.66
N TRP A 26 7.81 -0.67 -8.63
CA TRP A 26 7.71 -2.11 -8.47
C TRP A 26 8.96 -2.80 -9.00
N GLU A 27 9.46 -3.78 -8.25
CA GLU A 27 10.42 -4.79 -8.72
C GLU A 27 9.67 -5.83 -9.58
N THR A 28 8.39 -6.03 -9.29
CA THR A 28 7.52 -6.85 -10.11
C THR A 28 7.33 -6.23 -11.48
N ASP A 29 7.67 -7.02 -12.50
CA ASP A 29 7.52 -6.65 -13.91
C ASP A 29 6.11 -6.12 -14.23
N SER A 30 6.05 -4.98 -14.92
CA SER A 30 4.82 -4.37 -15.43
C SER A 30 3.96 -5.33 -16.26
N ASP A 31 4.56 -6.28 -16.99
CA ASP A 31 3.84 -7.25 -17.78
C ASP A 31 3.01 -8.21 -16.92
N LYS A 32 3.42 -8.49 -15.68
CA LYS A 32 2.62 -9.27 -14.74
C LYS A 32 1.34 -8.52 -14.33
N PHE A 33 1.43 -7.20 -14.14
CA PHE A 33 0.25 -6.38 -13.87
C PHE A 33 -0.65 -6.28 -15.11
N ASN A 34 -0.08 -6.18 -16.32
CA ASN A 34 -0.85 -6.22 -17.57
C ASN A 34 -1.60 -7.55 -17.75
N GLN A 35 -0.97 -8.69 -17.45
CA GLN A 35 -1.62 -10.00 -17.52
C GLN A 35 -2.78 -10.15 -16.53
N LEU A 36 -2.72 -9.47 -15.37
CA LEU A 36 -3.82 -9.47 -14.43
C LEU A 36 -5.07 -8.78 -14.97
N GLU A 37 -4.93 -7.80 -15.86
CA GLU A 37 -6.08 -7.12 -16.47
C GLU A 37 -6.95 -8.09 -17.27
N SER A 38 -6.34 -8.91 -18.13
CA SER A 38 -7.08 -9.94 -18.88
C SER A 38 -7.73 -10.97 -17.96
N ILE A 39 -7.02 -11.34 -16.88
CA ILE A 39 -7.54 -12.29 -15.88
C ILE A 39 -8.74 -11.70 -15.12
N ILE A 40 -8.69 -10.42 -14.77
CA ILE A 40 -9.77 -9.68 -14.12
C ILE A 40 -10.98 -9.57 -15.03
N ALA A 41 -10.78 -9.25 -16.32
CA ALA A 41 -11.86 -9.17 -17.30
C ALA A 41 -12.59 -10.50 -17.47
N GLU A 42 -11.86 -11.62 -17.46
CA GLU A 42 -12.42 -12.97 -17.62
C GLU A 42 -12.87 -13.61 -16.28
N LYS A 43 -12.54 -12.99 -15.14
CA LYS A 43 -12.68 -13.57 -13.79
C LYS A 43 -12.09 -14.99 -13.65
N ASN A 44 -11.01 -15.27 -14.39
CA ASN A 44 -10.44 -16.61 -14.49
C ASN A 44 -9.40 -16.88 -13.40
N THR A 45 -9.79 -17.55 -12.31
CA THR A 45 -8.89 -17.87 -11.19
C THR A 45 -7.79 -18.88 -11.53
N GLU A 46 -7.91 -19.68 -12.60
CA GLU A 46 -6.92 -20.72 -12.94
C GLU A 46 -5.61 -20.14 -13.48
N GLN A 47 -5.65 -18.91 -13.99
CA GLN A 47 -4.48 -18.19 -14.52
C GLN A 47 -3.78 -17.33 -13.46
N LEU A 48 -4.44 -17.01 -12.34
CA LEU A 48 -3.78 -16.42 -11.17
C LEU A 48 -2.82 -17.46 -10.60
N ASN A 49 -1.54 -17.09 -10.49
CA ASN A 49 -0.40 -17.94 -10.10
C ASN A 49 -0.79 -19.25 -9.37
N LYS A 50 -0.37 -20.41 -9.91
CA LYS A 50 -0.64 -21.76 -9.37
C LYS A 50 -0.26 -21.94 -7.90
N ASP A 51 0.61 -21.06 -7.37
CA ASP A 51 1.03 -21.05 -5.97
C ASP A 51 -0.02 -20.41 -5.03
N ILE A 52 -0.99 -19.65 -5.54
CA ILE A 52 -2.09 -19.06 -4.76
C ILE A 52 -3.20 -20.09 -4.59
N GLN A 53 -2.96 -21.07 -3.74
CA GLN A 53 -3.95 -22.09 -3.42
C GLN A 53 -4.77 -21.68 -2.20
N ILE A 54 -5.93 -21.04 -2.45
CA ILE A 54 -6.97 -20.96 -1.42
C ILE A 54 -7.51 -22.37 -1.22
N LYS A 55 -7.17 -22.99 -0.09
CA LYS A 55 -7.66 -24.30 0.29
C LYS A 55 -8.98 -24.13 1.02
N VAL A 56 -10.01 -24.76 0.47
CA VAL A 56 -11.33 -24.84 1.09
C VAL A 56 -11.54 -26.29 1.50
N SER A 57 -11.78 -26.52 2.79
CA SER A 57 -12.12 -27.84 3.32
C SER A 57 -13.47 -27.79 4.03
N LYS A 58 -14.06 -28.97 4.19
CA LYS A 58 -15.29 -29.15 4.95
C LYS A 58 -15.04 -30.17 6.03
N ILE A 59 -15.13 -29.74 7.29
CA ILE A 59 -15.03 -30.61 8.45
C ILE A 59 -16.41 -30.62 9.11
N GLU A 60 -17.04 -31.79 9.16
CA GLU A 60 -18.44 -31.97 9.56
C GLU A 60 -19.40 -31.07 8.75
N ASN A 61 -19.91 -29.99 9.34
CA ASN A 61 -20.79 -28.99 8.72
C ASN A 61 -20.18 -27.58 8.65
N GLU A 62 -18.88 -27.43 8.96
CA GLU A 62 -18.18 -26.16 8.93
C GLU A 62 -17.26 -26.08 7.70
N ILE A 63 -17.41 -25.01 6.90
CA ILE A 63 -16.48 -24.70 5.81
C ILE A 63 -15.30 -23.95 6.39
N ARG A 64 -14.10 -24.38 6.00
CA ARG A 64 -12.85 -23.80 6.45
C ARG A 64 -12.00 -23.35 5.28
N VAL A 65 -11.32 -22.23 5.46
CA VAL A 65 -10.54 -21.56 4.43
C VAL A 65 -9.12 -21.38 4.95
N LYS A 66 -8.15 -21.67 4.09
CA LYS A 66 -6.72 -21.39 4.30
C LYS A 66 -6.13 -20.76 3.06
N ASP A 67 -5.37 -19.69 3.25
CA ASP A 67 -4.59 -18.99 2.23
C ASP A 67 -3.34 -18.36 2.88
N ASN A 68 -2.60 -17.53 2.13
CA ASN A 68 -1.40 -16.87 2.66
C ASN A 68 -1.75 -15.78 3.67
N ILE A 69 -2.93 -15.15 3.53
CA ILE A 69 -3.44 -14.13 4.43
C ILE A 69 -3.72 -14.70 5.82
N SER A 70 -4.49 -15.78 5.90
CA SER A 70 -4.92 -16.42 7.14
C SER A 70 -3.83 -17.25 7.81
N ARG A 71 -2.85 -17.76 7.05
CA ARG A 71 -1.71 -18.64 7.44
C ARG A 71 -2.09 -20.01 8.00
N SER A 72 -3.23 -20.09 8.68
CA SER A 72 -3.84 -21.29 9.24
C SER A 72 -5.25 -21.47 8.70
N GLU A 73 -5.73 -22.70 8.68
CA GLU A 73 -7.11 -23.01 8.32
C GLU A 73 -8.08 -22.48 9.37
N LYS A 74 -9.06 -21.65 8.94
CA LYS A 74 -10.04 -21.00 9.81
C LYS A 74 -11.47 -21.29 9.36
N PRO A 75 -12.44 -21.35 10.28
CA PRO A 75 -13.86 -21.28 9.93
C PRO A 75 -14.13 -20.11 8.99
N ILE A 76 -15.02 -20.29 8.01
CA ILE A 76 -15.38 -19.25 7.04
C ILE A 76 -15.79 -17.93 7.70
N SER A 77 -16.50 -18.01 8.83
CA SER A 77 -16.88 -16.84 9.63
C SER A 77 -15.66 -16.08 10.15
N ASP A 78 -14.70 -16.76 10.76
CA ASP A 78 -13.50 -16.14 11.33
C ASP A 78 -12.49 -15.72 10.26
N TYR A 79 -12.49 -16.43 9.12
CA TYR A 79 -11.76 -16.03 7.93
C TYR A 79 -12.27 -14.68 7.40
N LEU A 80 -13.58 -14.52 7.21
CA LEU A 80 -14.20 -13.27 6.76
C LEU A 80 -13.98 -12.12 7.78
N LYS A 81 -14.03 -12.40 9.09
CA LYS A 81 -13.62 -11.41 10.11
C LYS A 81 -12.16 -11.00 9.96
N GLY A 82 -11.28 -11.96 9.74
CA GLY A 82 -9.85 -11.71 9.53
C GLY A 82 -9.59 -10.82 8.32
N LEU A 83 -10.31 -11.03 7.21
CA LEU A 83 -10.24 -10.15 6.04
C LEU A 83 -10.66 -8.72 6.36
N ASN A 84 -11.68 -8.52 7.20
CA ASN A 84 -12.07 -7.17 7.64
C ASN A 84 -10.96 -6.48 8.44
N ASN A 85 -10.15 -7.21 9.21
CA ASN A 85 -9.06 -6.60 9.98
C ASN A 85 -7.89 -6.15 9.09
N ILE A 86 -7.72 -6.78 7.92
CA ILE A 86 -6.66 -6.44 6.96
C ILE A 86 -7.11 -5.31 6.03
N TYR A 87 -8.41 -5.00 6.01
CA TYR A 87 -8.96 -3.92 5.20
C TYR A 87 -8.31 -2.58 5.51
N ASP A 88 -8.09 -2.28 6.79
CA ASP A 88 -7.42 -1.05 7.22
C ASP A 88 -5.96 -0.99 6.71
N ASP A 89 -5.26 -2.12 6.71
CA ASP A 89 -3.91 -2.23 6.16
C ASP A 89 -3.89 -1.94 4.66
N ILE A 90 -4.84 -2.51 3.91
CA ILE A 90 -4.96 -2.32 2.46
C ILE A 90 -5.32 -0.87 2.14
N LEU A 91 -6.22 -0.26 2.92
CA LEU A 91 -6.60 1.14 2.77
C LEU A 91 -5.40 2.09 2.94
N ALA A 92 -4.47 1.74 3.84
CA ALA A 92 -3.26 2.52 4.09
C ALA A 92 -2.24 2.48 2.92
N ILE A 93 -2.44 1.63 1.91
CA ILE A 93 -1.56 1.53 0.73
C ILE A 93 -2.04 2.49 -0.36
N GLU A 94 -1.18 3.37 -0.83
CA GLU A 94 -1.36 4.18 -2.03
C GLU A 94 -0.34 3.74 -3.09
N ASP A 95 -0.78 3.53 -4.32
CA ASP A 95 0.11 3.17 -5.42
C ASP A 95 0.31 4.35 -6.38
N ASN A 96 1.50 4.94 -6.30
CA ASN A 96 1.91 6.12 -7.06
C ASN A 96 2.95 5.76 -8.14
N SER A 97 3.09 4.47 -8.51
CA SER A 97 4.09 4.02 -9.49
C SER A 97 3.77 4.33 -10.94
N ASN A 98 2.61 4.95 -11.23
CA ASN A 98 2.11 5.24 -12.58
C ASN A 98 2.01 4.00 -13.49
N THR A 99 1.75 2.83 -12.91
CA THR A 99 1.50 1.56 -13.62
C THR A 99 0.09 1.06 -13.31
N LYS A 100 -0.45 0.13 -14.10
CA LYS A 100 -1.79 -0.48 -13.90
C LYS A 100 -2.01 -1.13 -12.54
N SER A 101 -0.96 -1.34 -11.77
CA SER A 101 -1.02 -1.79 -10.38
C SER A 101 -1.91 -0.91 -9.49
N ASN A 102 -2.00 0.40 -9.78
CA ASN A 102 -2.88 1.31 -9.05
C ASN A 102 -4.37 0.99 -9.29
N GLU A 103 -4.77 0.75 -10.54
CA GLU A 103 -6.13 0.36 -10.92
C GLU A 103 -6.51 -0.99 -10.29
N ILE A 104 -5.56 -1.94 -10.24
CA ILE A 104 -5.74 -3.23 -9.58
C ILE A 104 -5.96 -3.04 -8.09
N LEU A 105 -5.16 -2.22 -7.43
CA LEU A 105 -5.31 -1.93 -6.00
C LEU A 105 -6.67 -1.28 -5.70
N ASP A 106 -7.10 -0.32 -6.51
CA ASP A 106 -8.38 0.35 -6.37
C ASP A 106 -9.56 -0.61 -6.55
N LEU A 107 -9.47 -1.53 -7.52
CA LEU A 107 -10.45 -2.59 -7.71
C LEU A 107 -10.54 -3.50 -6.48
N ILE A 108 -9.39 -3.95 -5.96
CA ILE A 108 -9.32 -4.77 -4.73
C ILE A 108 -9.99 -4.04 -3.58
N LYS A 109 -9.64 -2.77 -3.34
CA LYS A 109 -10.20 -1.95 -2.25
C LYS A 109 -11.71 -1.81 -2.35
N LYS A 110 -12.21 -1.45 -3.53
CA LYS A 110 -13.64 -1.21 -3.77
C LYS A 110 -14.47 -2.47 -3.59
N GLU A 111 -14.03 -3.58 -4.16
CA GLU A 111 -14.78 -4.84 -4.08
C GLU A 111 -14.72 -5.45 -2.67
N LEU A 112 -13.58 -5.38 -2.00
CA LEU A 112 -13.44 -5.85 -0.62
C LEU A 112 -14.32 -5.03 0.35
N PHE A 113 -14.36 -3.71 0.21
CA PHE A 113 -15.18 -2.83 1.07
C PHE A 113 -16.66 -3.17 1.01
N ASN A 114 -17.23 -3.24 -0.20
CA ASN A 114 -18.65 -3.53 -0.40
C ASN A 114 -19.05 -4.85 0.25
N LYS A 115 -18.14 -5.83 0.23
CA LYS A 115 -18.39 -7.18 0.71
C LYS A 115 -18.18 -7.34 2.21
N ILE A 116 -17.26 -6.58 2.80
CA ILE A 116 -17.14 -6.44 4.26
C ILE A 116 -18.45 -5.91 4.85
N ILE A 117 -19.09 -4.93 4.20
CA ILE A 117 -20.39 -4.38 4.65
C ILE A 117 -21.48 -5.45 4.57
N GLU A 118 -21.55 -6.19 3.47
CA GLU A 118 -22.52 -7.28 3.29
C GLU A 118 -22.36 -8.36 4.39
N TYR A 119 -21.12 -8.79 4.65
CA TYR A 119 -20.79 -9.78 5.67
C TYR A 119 -21.19 -9.36 7.09
N LYS A 120 -20.93 -8.10 7.49
CA LYS A 120 -21.18 -7.63 8.87
C LYS A 120 -22.64 -7.81 9.33
N ASN A 121 -23.57 -7.93 8.38
CA ASN A 121 -25.00 -8.08 8.65
C ASN A 121 -25.48 -9.54 8.63
N GLU A 122 -24.67 -10.50 8.18
CA GLU A 122 -25.07 -11.89 7.96
C GLU A 122 -24.55 -12.85 9.04
N LYS A 123 -25.41 -13.77 9.51
CA LYS A 123 -25.08 -14.77 10.54
C LYS A 123 -25.30 -16.21 10.08
N ASN A 124 -25.92 -16.43 8.92
CA ASN A 124 -26.22 -17.75 8.38
C ASN A 124 -25.06 -18.31 7.53
N ILE A 125 -24.62 -19.53 7.86
CA ILE A 125 -23.51 -20.22 7.19
C ILE A 125 -23.73 -20.40 5.68
N LYS A 126 -24.97 -20.67 5.23
CA LYS A 126 -25.27 -20.84 3.79
C LYS A 126 -25.01 -19.55 3.02
N ASP A 127 -25.40 -18.43 3.60
CA ASP A 127 -25.21 -17.10 3.01
C ASP A 127 -23.74 -16.67 3.07
N LEU A 128 -23.02 -16.98 4.16
CA LEU A 128 -21.56 -16.78 4.24
C LEU A 128 -20.80 -17.54 3.14
N THR A 129 -21.23 -18.76 2.83
CA THR A 129 -20.63 -19.57 1.76
C THR A 129 -20.85 -18.91 0.40
N LYS A 130 -22.08 -18.43 0.16
CA LYS A 130 -22.42 -17.72 -1.07
C LYS A 130 -21.62 -16.43 -1.21
N ILE A 131 -21.46 -15.65 -0.13
CA ILE A 131 -20.63 -14.45 -0.09
C ILE A 131 -19.19 -14.81 -0.42
N PHE A 132 -18.63 -15.84 0.21
CA PHE A 132 -17.25 -16.28 -0.05
C PHE A 132 -17.02 -16.66 -1.51
N GLU A 133 -17.90 -17.46 -2.12
CA GLU A 133 -17.77 -17.83 -3.53
C GLU A 133 -17.85 -16.61 -4.47
N GLN A 134 -18.64 -15.58 -4.13
CA GLN A 134 -18.68 -14.34 -4.90
C GLN A 134 -17.38 -13.52 -4.84
N ILE A 135 -16.66 -13.57 -3.71
CA ILE A 135 -15.44 -12.77 -3.48
C ILE A 135 -14.16 -13.58 -3.65
N LYS A 136 -14.26 -14.87 -3.93
CA LYS A 136 -13.13 -15.79 -4.03
C LYS A 136 -12.07 -15.28 -5.01
N PHE A 137 -12.51 -14.77 -6.16
CA PHE A 137 -11.62 -14.14 -7.15
C PHE A 137 -10.85 -12.95 -6.56
N ASN A 138 -11.53 -12.05 -5.84
CA ASN A 138 -10.89 -10.90 -5.19
C ASN A 138 -9.90 -11.31 -4.12
N ILE A 139 -10.21 -12.38 -3.38
CA ILE A 139 -9.29 -12.95 -2.40
C ILE A 139 -8.04 -13.50 -3.10
N HIS A 140 -8.18 -14.18 -4.24
CA HIS A 140 -7.03 -14.63 -5.03
C HIS A 140 -6.17 -13.45 -5.49
N LEU A 141 -6.81 -12.40 -6.02
CA LEU A 141 -6.13 -11.18 -6.46
C LEU A 141 -5.42 -10.48 -5.29
N LEU A 142 -6.06 -10.39 -4.14
CA LEU A 142 -5.48 -9.83 -2.92
C LEU A 142 -4.28 -10.65 -2.43
N ASN A 143 -4.39 -11.98 -2.41
CA ASN A 143 -3.26 -12.86 -2.07
C ASN A 143 -2.09 -12.64 -3.05
N TRP A 144 -2.38 -12.50 -4.35
CA TRP A 144 -1.36 -12.19 -5.36
C TRP A 144 -0.65 -10.87 -5.03
N TYR A 145 -1.44 -9.82 -4.83
CA TYR A 145 -0.93 -8.47 -4.58
C TYR A 145 -0.11 -8.39 -3.29
N LEU A 146 -0.56 -9.02 -2.21
CA LEU A 146 0.12 -8.96 -0.92
C LEU A 146 1.39 -9.80 -0.86
N PHE A 147 1.44 -10.95 -1.54
CA PHE A 147 2.52 -11.93 -1.33
C PHE A 147 3.45 -12.13 -2.54
N TYR A 148 3.04 -11.74 -3.74
CA TYR A 148 3.82 -11.95 -4.96
C TYR A 148 4.32 -10.65 -5.56
N ALA A 149 3.49 -9.60 -5.55
CA ALA A 149 3.94 -8.27 -5.93
C ALA A 149 5.01 -7.76 -4.95
N GLU A 150 6.04 -7.14 -5.52
CA GLU A 150 7.23 -6.73 -4.81
C GLU A 150 7.57 -5.28 -5.14
N ILE A 151 7.56 -4.46 -4.10
CA ILE A 151 7.90 -3.04 -4.14
C ILE A 151 9.42 -2.93 -4.18
N GLU A 152 9.95 -2.22 -5.17
CA GLU A 152 11.37 -1.86 -5.25
C GLU A 152 11.63 -0.60 -4.42
N GLU A 153 10.80 0.43 -4.62
CA GLU A 153 10.91 1.71 -3.93
C GLU A 153 9.55 2.24 -3.46
N GLY A 154 9.54 2.83 -2.26
CA GLY A 154 8.34 3.37 -1.63
C GLY A 154 8.66 4.07 -0.32
N ILE A 155 7.66 4.67 0.31
CA ILE A 155 7.79 5.34 1.62
C ILE A 155 6.68 4.87 2.55
N MET A 156 7.03 4.59 3.79
CA MET A 156 6.07 4.37 4.87
C MET A 156 6.02 5.59 5.77
N ILE A 157 4.83 6.06 6.13
CA ILE A 157 4.62 7.26 6.94
C ILE A 157 3.80 6.89 8.17
N CYS A 158 4.25 7.36 9.34
CA CYS A 158 3.55 7.24 10.60
C CYS A 158 2.75 8.52 10.85
N GLU A 159 1.44 8.45 10.69
CA GLU A 159 0.55 9.60 10.93
C GLU A 159 0.51 10.08 12.39
N LYS A 160 0.95 9.25 13.35
CA LYS A 160 0.97 9.61 14.77
C LYS A 160 2.16 10.49 15.16
N CYS A 161 3.35 10.20 14.63
CA CYS A 161 4.57 10.93 15.00
C CYS A 161 5.26 11.62 13.83
N ASN A 162 4.61 11.65 12.66
CA ASN A 162 5.09 12.24 11.41
C ASN A 162 6.47 11.73 10.97
N ARG A 163 6.83 10.49 11.34
CA ARG A 163 8.06 9.84 10.86
C ARG A 163 7.82 9.11 9.57
N TRP A 164 8.81 9.11 8.70
CA TRP A 164 8.78 8.32 7.49
C TRP A 164 9.95 7.34 7.42
N PHE A 165 9.78 6.26 6.65
CA PHE A 165 10.76 5.19 6.47
C PHE A 165 10.80 4.80 4.99
N PRO A 166 11.95 4.88 4.30
CA PRO A 166 12.02 4.50 2.90
C PRO A 166 12.07 2.98 2.73
N ILE A 167 11.59 2.53 1.58
CA ILE A 167 11.86 1.24 0.99
C ILE A 167 12.81 1.50 -0.17
N ILE A 168 14.00 0.90 -0.14
CA ILE A 168 15.04 1.06 -1.17
C ILE A 168 15.53 -0.33 -1.54
N GLU A 169 15.60 -0.62 -2.85
CA GLU A 169 16.03 -1.92 -3.37
C GLU A 169 15.30 -3.07 -2.66
N THR A 170 13.98 -2.94 -2.54
CA THR A 170 13.09 -3.91 -1.88
C THR A 170 13.20 -3.99 -0.34
N ILE A 171 14.11 -3.26 0.30
CA ILE A 171 14.38 -3.34 1.74
C ILE A 171 13.75 -2.15 2.50
N PRO A 172 12.81 -2.38 3.45
CA PRO A 172 12.33 -1.32 4.33
C PRO A 172 13.38 -0.90 5.36
N GLN A 173 13.78 0.37 5.36
CA GLN A 173 14.77 0.92 6.28
C GLN A 173 14.10 1.57 7.48
N MET A 174 13.85 0.78 8.53
CA MET A 174 13.12 1.19 9.73
C MET A 174 14.04 1.40 10.95
N LEU A 175 15.19 2.05 10.73
CA LEU A 175 16.16 2.33 11.78
C LEU A 175 15.67 3.43 12.74
N PRO A 176 16.11 3.42 14.01
CA PRO A 176 15.96 4.56 14.91
C PRO A 176 16.63 5.83 14.37
N ASP A 177 16.10 7.00 14.74
CA ASP A 177 16.53 8.28 14.20
C ASP A 177 18.04 8.54 14.41
N GLU A 178 18.59 8.07 15.53
CA GLU A 178 19.98 8.33 15.94
C GLU A 178 21.02 7.73 15.00
N ILE A 179 20.63 6.72 14.20
CA ILE A 179 21.53 6.00 13.30
C ILE A 179 21.14 6.15 11.82
N ARG A 180 20.12 6.97 11.52
CA ARG A 180 19.72 7.31 10.15
C ARG A 180 20.67 8.34 9.55
N LYS A 181 20.81 8.31 8.23
CA LYS A 181 21.76 9.17 7.49
C LYS A 181 20.98 10.20 6.68
N GLU A 182 21.18 11.46 7.02
CA GLU A 182 20.45 12.59 6.42
C GLU A 182 20.62 12.68 4.90
N LYS A 183 21.88 12.66 4.42
CA LYS A 183 22.19 12.84 2.99
C LYS A 183 21.44 11.85 2.07
N PRO A 184 21.58 10.52 2.22
CA PRO A 184 20.89 9.58 1.33
C PRO A 184 19.37 9.64 1.46
N GLU A 185 18.84 9.95 2.65
CA GLU A 185 17.39 10.08 2.85
C GLU A 185 16.82 11.35 2.21
N LYS A 186 17.52 12.48 2.29
CA LYS A 186 17.14 13.68 1.54
C LYS A 186 17.25 13.45 0.03
N GLU A 187 18.26 12.74 -0.45
CA GLU A 187 18.36 12.34 -1.86
C GLU A 187 17.16 11.48 -2.30
N PHE A 188 16.70 10.56 -1.45
CA PHE A 188 15.49 9.78 -1.68
C PHE A 188 14.23 10.67 -1.76
N LEU A 189 14.03 11.59 -0.82
CA LEU A 189 12.90 12.52 -0.85
C LEU A 189 12.92 13.38 -2.12
N LYS A 190 14.10 13.87 -2.53
CA LYS A 190 14.26 14.67 -3.77
C LYS A 190 13.88 13.88 -5.01
N LYS A 191 14.29 12.60 -5.09
CA LYS A 191 13.98 11.71 -6.20
C LYS A 191 12.47 11.52 -6.37
N TRP A 192 11.74 11.37 -5.26
CA TRP A 192 10.31 11.03 -5.26
C TRP A 192 9.38 12.18 -4.84
N LYS A 193 9.88 13.41 -4.87
CA LYS A 193 9.17 14.60 -4.40
C LYS A 193 7.78 14.77 -5.02
N ASP A 194 7.63 14.47 -6.30
CA ASP A 194 6.36 14.63 -7.01
C ASP A 194 5.33 13.54 -6.65
N ASN A 195 5.75 12.48 -5.96
CA ASN A 195 4.89 11.37 -5.50
C ASN A 195 4.62 11.42 -3.98
N ILE A 196 5.25 12.36 -3.26
CA ILE A 196 5.14 12.54 -1.80
C ILE A 196 4.31 13.79 -1.51
N LYS A 197 3.45 13.74 -0.48
CA LYS A 197 2.65 14.91 -0.08
C LYS A 197 3.55 16.01 0.48
N GLU A 198 3.19 17.26 0.23
CA GLU A 198 3.97 18.43 0.66
C GLU A 198 4.22 18.46 2.16
N GLU A 199 3.23 18.09 2.99
CA GLU A 199 3.42 18.08 4.45
C GLU A 199 4.54 17.10 4.87
N VAL A 200 4.68 15.98 4.17
CA VAL A 200 5.74 15.00 4.43
C VAL A 200 7.09 15.54 3.96
N LEU A 201 7.13 16.22 2.81
CA LEU A 201 8.35 16.80 2.29
C LEU A 201 8.88 17.93 3.17
N LEU A 202 8.01 18.73 3.79
CA LEU A 202 8.43 19.94 4.51
C LEU A 202 8.54 19.73 6.02
N GLU A 203 7.71 18.86 6.60
CA GLU A 203 7.54 18.80 8.06
C GLU A 203 7.89 17.44 8.68
N ALA A 204 8.02 16.39 7.87
CA ALA A 204 8.25 15.05 8.43
C ALA A 204 9.65 14.90 9.05
N ILE A 205 9.73 13.98 9.99
CA ILE A 205 10.96 13.69 10.73
C ILE A 205 11.50 12.30 10.39
N PRO A 206 12.80 12.02 10.57
CA PRO A 206 13.83 12.91 11.13
C PRO A 206 14.37 13.95 10.14
N PHE A 207 14.23 13.71 8.83
CA PHE A 207 14.73 14.62 7.80
C PHE A 207 13.62 14.99 6.83
N ASN A 208 13.63 16.25 6.42
CA ASN A 208 12.71 16.81 5.45
C ASN A 208 13.49 17.68 4.45
N LEU A 209 12.77 18.21 3.48
CA LEU A 209 13.22 19.18 2.52
C LEU A 209 12.75 20.58 2.94
N GLU A 210 12.93 20.98 4.20
CA GLU A 210 12.47 22.29 4.72
C GLU A 210 12.92 23.47 3.84
N ASN A 211 14.09 23.40 3.20
CA ASN A 211 14.60 24.42 2.29
C ASN A 211 14.04 24.35 0.86
N TYR A 212 13.13 23.41 0.57
CA TYR A 212 12.42 23.36 -0.70
C TYR A 212 11.16 24.22 -0.63
N VAL A 213 10.84 24.81 -1.76
CA VAL A 213 9.58 25.53 -2.00
C VAL A 213 8.92 24.96 -3.22
N ILE A 214 7.60 24.82 -3.16
CA ILE A 214 6.77 24.36 -4.28
C ILE A 214 6.15 25.60 -4.92
N CYS A 215 6.39 25.80 -6.21
CA CYS A 215 5.77 26.90 -6.94
C CYS A 215 4.25 26.70 -6.99
N PRO A 216 3.44 27.64 -6.48
CA PRO A 216 1.98 27.49 -6.46
C PRO A 216 1.35 27.60 -7.85
N GLN A 217 2.06 28.15 -8.84
CA GLN A 217 1.56 28.26 -10.20
C GLN A 217 1.76 26.96 -11.02
N CYS A 218 2.91 26.31 -10.88
CA CYS A 218 3.28 25.19 -11.76
C CYS A 218 3.63 23.89 -11.04
N GLY A 219 3.59 23.87 -9.70
CA GLY A 219 3.96 22.71 -8.89
C GLY A 219 5.46 22.40 -8.85
N HIS A 220 6.30 23.19 -9.53
CA HIS A 220 7.74 22.92 -9.56
C HIS A 220 8.37 23.16 -8.18
N SER A 221 9.03 22.13 -7.66
CA SER A 221 9.73 22.16 -6.37
C SER A 221 11.24 22.34 -6.53
N PHE A 222 11.83 23.31 -5.81
CA PHE A 222 13.25 23.67 -5.89
C PHE A 222 13.77 24.19 -4.54
N GLU A 223 15.09 24.13 -4.32
CA GLU A 223 15.73 24.65 -3.10
C GLU A 223 15.79 26.17 -3.11
N THR A 224 15.48 26.79 -1.97
CA THR A 224 15.75 28.19 -1.67
C THR A 224 16.34 28.32 -0.26
N VAL A 225 17.38 29.13 -0.14
CA VAL A 225 18.01 29.49 1.14
C VAL A 225 17.56 30.86 1.64
N GLU A 226 16.74 31.57 0.87
CA GLU A 226 16.37 32.95 1.15
C GLU A 226 14.91 33.05 1.61
N GLY A 227 14.68 33.84 2.67
CA GLY A 227 13.35 34.29 3.04
C GLY A 227 12.99 35.55 2.25
N GLY A 228 11.78 35.61 1.70
CA GLY A 228 11.31 36.74 0.90
C GLY A 228 10.69 36.31 -0.43
N GLU A 229 10.87 37.16 -1.44
CA GLU A 229 10.33 37.00 -2.79
C GLU A 229 11.11 35.92 -3.55
N ILE A 230 10.44 34.82 -3.89
CA ILE A 230 10.96 33.65 -4.57
C ILE A 230 10.52 33.68 -6.03
N ILE A 231 11.46 33.43 -6.94
CA ILE A 231 11.19 33.27 -8.37
C ILE A 231 11.30 31.80 -8.75
N CYS A 232 10.23 31.21 -9.27
CA CYS A 232 10.26 29.83 -9.75
C CYS A 232 11.14 29.70 -11.00
N PRO A 233 12.19 28.86 -11.01
CA PRO A 233 13.09 28.73 -12.15
C PRO A 233 12.45 28.03 -13.38
N ASN A 234 11.27 27.43 -13.22
CA ASN A 234 10.56 26.74 -14.30
C ASN A 234 9.54 27.64 -15.01
N CYS A 235 8.86 28.53 -14.29
CA CYS A 235 7.78 29.36 -14.86
C CYS A 235 7.95 30.87 -14.62
N ASN A 236 9.02 31.27 -13.94
CA ASN A 236 9.29 32.65 -13.52
C ASN A 236 8.19 33.29 -12.64
N TYR A 237 7.29 32.48 -12.07
CA TYR A 237 6.30 32.96 -11.11
C TYR A 237 6.98 33.48 -9.85
N ILE A 238 6.46 34.60 -9.36
CA ILE A 238 6.98 35.26 -8.18
C ILE A 238 5.99 35.05 -7.03
N PHE A 239 6.48 34.54 -5.91
CA PHE A 239 5.69 34.27 -4.71
C PHE A 239 6.54 34.43 -3.45
N ASN A 240 5.91 34.61 -2.30
CA ASN A 240 6.62 34.70 -1.03
C ASN A 240 6.58 33.36 -0.30
N ARG A 241 7.64 33.08 0.47
CA ARG A 241 7.69 31.94 1.39
C ARG A 241 6.81 32.15 2.62
#